data_AF-A0A2E2Z5Z7-F1
#
_entry.id   AF-A0A2E2Z5Z7-F1
#
_cell.length_a   1.000
_cell.length_b   1.000
_cell.length_c   1.000
_cell.angle_alpha   90.00
_cell.angle_beta   90.00
_cell.angle_gamma   90.00
#
_symmetry.space_group_name_H-M   'P 1'
#
loop_
_entity.id
_entity.type
_entity.pdbx_description
1 polymer ?
#
loop_
_entity_poly.entity_id
_entity_poly.type
_entity_poly.pdbx_seq_one_letter_code
_entity_poly.pdbx_strand_id
1 'polypeptide(L)' 'MFKKIKSKKPTLNELIMGVYLESINKALISGKNPKHMFKRLQIMIEEQKSYRNSKKRKSKMKK' A
#
# COMPACT_ATOMS: atom_id res chain seq x y z
N MET A 1 -21.96 -21.44 -7.56
CA MET A 1 -20.94 -21.85 -6.57
C MET A 1 -19.84 -20.78 -6.53
N PHE A 2 -19.85 -19.86 -5.58
CA PHE A 2 -18.84 -18.78 -5.51
C PHE A 2 -17.48 -19.38 -5.12
N LYS A 3 -16.51 -19.38 -6.04
CA LYS A 3 -15.12 -19.73 -5.73
C LYS A 3 -14.63 -18.76 -4.64
N LYS A 4 -14.37 -19.27 -3.43
CA LYS A 4 -13.65 -18.53 -2.38
C LYS A 4 -12.32 -18.06 -2.98
N ILE A 5 -12.22 -16.77 -3.28
CA ILE A 5 -10.95 -16.16 -3.68
C ILE A 5 -10.03 -16.31 -2.48
N LYS A 6 -9.01 -17.17 -2.58
CA LYS A 6 -7.97 -17.27 -1.56
C LYS A 6 -7.24 -15.93 -1.55
N SER A 7 -7.57 -15.07 -0.60
CA SER A 7 -6.90 -13.78 -0.43
C SER A 7 -5.42 -14.06 -0.17
N LYS A 8 -4.55 -13.47 -1.00
CA LYS A 8 -3.11 -13.53 -0.75
C LYS A 8 -2.86 -12.84 0.58
N LYS A 9 -2.00 -13.43 1.43
CA LYS A 9 -1.57 -12.79 2.67
C LYS A 9 -0.95 -11.44 2.31
N PRO A 10 -1.40 -10.34 2.96
CA PRO A 10 -0.83 -9.03 2.71
C PRO A 10 0.63 -9.02 3.11
N THR A 11 1.43 -8.26 2.38
CA THR A 11 2.82 -8.00 2.73
C THR A 11 2.89 -7.03 3.91
N LEU A 12 4.03 -6.99 4.62
CA LEU A 12 4.25 -6.03 5.71
C LEU A 12 3.97 -4.58 5.26
N ASN A 13 4.38 -4.22 4.05
CA ASN A 13 4.19 -2.88 3.52
C ASN A 13 2.71 -2.57 3.24
N GLU A 14 1.93 -3.56 2.80
CA GLU A 14 0.47 -3.42 2.65
C GLU A 14 -0.23 -3.27 4.00
N LEU A 15 0.24 -3.98 5.04
CA LEU A 15 -0.26 -3.81 6.41
C LEU A 15 0.03 -2.39 6.93
N ILE A 16 1.26 -1.90 6.75
CA ILE A 16 1.64 -0.55 7.19
C ILE A 16 0.81 0.52 6.46
N MET A 17 0.62 0.39 5.14
CA MET A 17 -0.24 1.32 4.38
C MET A 17 -1.69 1.30 4.86
N GLY A 18 -2.20 0.13 5.27
CA GLY A 18 -3.54 0.01 5.88
C GLY A 18 -3.69 0.82 7.16
N VAL A 19 -2.69 0.80 8.04
CA VAL A 19 -2.68 1.61 9.28
C VAL A 19 -2.69 3.11 8.98
N TYR A 20 -1.94 3.55 7.97
CA TYR A 20 -1.97 4.96 7.54
C TYR A 20 -3.34 5.38 7.02
N LEU A 21 -3.99 4.54 6.20
CA LEU A 21 -5.35 4.81 5.72
C LEU A 21 -6.36 4.91 6.87
N GLU A 22 -6.29 4.00 7.83
CA GLU A 22 -7.17 4.02 9.00
C GLU A 22 -6.97 5.29 9.85
N SER A 23 -5.71 5.68 10.03
CA SER A 23 -5.34 6.90 10.79
C SER A 23 -5.80 8.18 10.08
N ILE A 24 -5.69 8.23 8.75
CA ILE A 24 -6.21 9.33 7.93
C ILE A 24 -7.72 9.41 8.06
N ASN A 25 -8.42 8.27 7.96
CA ASN A 25 -9.88 8.24 8.08
C ASN A 25 -10.35 8.73 9.46
N LYS A 26 -9.71 8.26 10.54
CA LYS A 26 -9.98 8.74 11.90
C LYS A 26 -9.73 10.24 12.06
N ALA A 27 -8.66 10.76 11.47
CA ALA A 27 -8.35 12.18 11.52
C ALA A 27 -9.41 13.03 10.77
N LEU A 28 -9.86 12.58 9.60
CA LEU A 28 -10.92 13.24 8.82
C LEU A 28 -12.25 13.26 9.59
N ILE A 29 -12.65 12.12 10.16
CA ILE A 29 -13.87 12.03 11.00
C ILE A 29 -13.78 12.98 12.21
N SER A 30 -12.58 13.15 12.77
CA SER A 30 -12.35 14.05 13.91
C SER A 30 -12.19 15.53 13.52
N GLY A 31 -12.34 15.88 12.24
CA GLY A 31 -12.13 17.25 11.72
C GLY A 31 -10.66 17.71 11.75
N LYS A 32 -9.70 16.80 11.97
CA LYS A 32 -8.26 17.12 11.96
C LYS A 32 -7.72 17.07 10.54
N ASN A 33 -6.67 17.83 10.26
CA ASN A 33 -6.02 17.84 8.94
C ASN A 33 -4.97 16.70 8.82
N PRO A 34 -5.20 15.65 8.00
CA PRO A 34 -4.26 14.54 7.86
C PRO A 34 -3.17 14.77 6.80
N LYS A 35 -2.96 16.00 6.31
CA LYS A 35 -2.07 16.32 5.16
C LYS A 35 -0.69 15.65 5.24
N HIS A 36 -0.07 15.64 6.42
CA HIS A 36 1.24 15.01 6.60
C HIS A 36 1.19 13.48 6.42
N MET A 37 0.20 12.82 7.03
CA MET A 37 -0.01 11.37 6.88
C MET A 37 -0.34 10.99 5.44
N PHE A 38 -1.17 11.81 4.77
CA PHE A 38 -1.51 11.61 3.37
C PHE A 38 -0.28 11.70 2.46
N LYS A 39 0.55 12.74 2.62
CA LYS A 39 1.80 12.90 1.86
C LYS A 39 2.76 11.73 2.08
N ARG A 40 2.87 11.24 3.33
CA ARG A 40 3.69 10.06 3.64
C ARG A 40 3.17 8.79 2.97
N LEU A 41 1.85 8.58 2.97
CA LEU A 41 1.22 7.45 2.29
C LEU A 41 1.47 7.48 0.77
N GLN A 42 1.41 8.66 0.13
CA GLN A 42 1.72 8.81 -1.29
C GLN A 42 3.15 8.36 -1.62
N ILE A 43 4.13 8.79 -0.83
CA ILE A 43 5.55 8.38 -0.99
C ILE A 43 5.68 6.86 -0.84
N MET A 44 5.05 6.26 0.18
CA MET A 44 5.08 4.80 0.37
C MET A 44 4.50 4.03 -0.83
N ILE A 45 3.43 4.55 -1.44
CA ILE A 45 2.83 3.96 -2.65
C ILE A 45 3.80 4.04 -3.83
N GLU A 46 4.51 5.16 -4.02
CA GLU A 46 5.51 5.31 -5.07
C GLU A 46 6.69 4.36 -4.89
N GLU A 47 7.21 4.25 -3.67
CA GLU A 47 8.26 3.28 -3.32
C GLU A 47 7.81 1.84 -3.60
N GLN A 48 6.56 1.49 -3.24
CA GLN A 48 6.00 0.17 -3.52
C GLN A 48 5.87 -0.10 -5.02
N LYS A 49 5.41 0.88 -5.80
CA LYS A 49 5.34 0.78 -7.26
C LYS A 49 6.73 0.56 -7.86
N SER A 50 7.72 1.33 -7.42
CA SER A 50 9.11 1.21 -7.86
C SER A 50 9.71 -0.15 -7.52
N TYR A 51 9.50 -0.65 -6.30
CA TYR A 51 9.93 -1.98 -5.87
C TYR A 51 9.30 -3.10 -6.71
N ARG A 52 8.00 -3.05 -6.98
CA ARG A 52 7.32 -4.03 -7.85
C ARG A 52 7.85 -3.97 -9.29
N ASN A 53 8.08 -2.76 -9.82
CA ASN A 53 8.56 -2.56 -11.18
C ASN A 53 10.01 -3.04 -11.36
N SER A 54 10.89 -2.78 -10.38
CA SER A 54 12.30 -3.24 -10.41
C SER A 54 12.40 -4.77 -10.33
N LYS A 55 11.58 -5.43 -9.51
CA LYS A 55 11.47 -6.90 -9.50
C LYS A 55 10.97 -7.47 -10.83
N LYS A 56 10.00 -6.82 -11.48
CA LYS A 56 9.45 -7.25 -12.78
C LYS A 56 10.49 -7.15 -13.91
N ARG A 57 11.42 -6.18 -13.86
CA ARG A 57 12.53 -6.07 -14.81
C ARG A 57 13.60 -7.14 -14.60
N LYS A 58 13.99 -7.43 -13.36
CA LYS A 58 15.00 -8.47 -13.06
C LYS A 58 14.57 -9.89 -13.47
N SER A 59 13.27 -10.22 -13.45
CA SER A 59 12.83 -11.55 -13.90
C SER A 59 12.81 -11.74 -15.42
N LYS A 60 12.87 -10.65 -16.20
CA LYS A 60 12.87 -10.70 -17.67
C LYS A 60 14.28 -10.84 -18.28
N MET A 61 15.34 -10.48 -17.54
CA MET A 61 16.74 -10.64 -17.97
C MET A 61 17.33 -12.03 -17.65
N LYS A 62 16.61 -12.89 -16.93
CA LYS A 62 17.03 -14.27 -16.61
C LYS A 62 16.45 -15.32 -17.57
N LYS A 63 15.99 -14.92 -18.75
CA LYS A 63 15.48 -15.82 -19.79
C LYS A 63 16.36 -15.74 -21.02
#